data_AF-A0A067S863-F1
#
_entry.id   AF-A0A067S863-F1
#
_cell.length_a   1.000
_cell.length_b   1.000
_cell.length_c   1.000
_cell.angle_alpha   90.00
_cell.angle_beta   90.00
_cell.angle_gamma   90.00
#
_symmetry.space_group_name_H-M   'P 1'
#
loop_
_entity.id
_entity.type
_entity.pdbx_description
1 polymer ?
#
loop_
_entity_poly.entity_id
_entity_poly.type
_entity_poly.pdbx_seq_one_letter_code
_entity_poly.pdbx_strand_id
1 'polypeptide(L)' 'MSDSGFIFPQEIVDQVVDEISSLGDKKILFPVALSARCFLHPAQSHIFRIINLTYS' A
#
# COMPACT_ATOMS: atom_id res chain seq x y z
N MET A 1 -9.55 24.19 13.02
CA MET A 1 -8.07 24.10 13.03
C MET A 1 -7.71 23.29 11.82
N SER A 2 -7.11 23.93 10.82
CA SER A 2 -6.82 23.32 9.53
C SER A 2 -5.57 22.47 9.71
N ASP A 3 -5.73 21.15 9.86
CA ASP A 3 -4.61 20.22 9.73
C ASP A 3 -4.12 20.32 8.29
N SER A 4 -3.17 21.23 8.04
CA SER A 4 -2.32 21.20 6.85
C SER A 4 -1.35 20.04 7.00
N GLY A 5 -1.90 18.82 7.02
CA GLY A 5 -1.12 17.61 6.87
C GLY A 5 -0.38 17.72 5.54
N PHE A 6 0.92 17.47 5.55
CA PHE A 6 1.70 17.33 4.32
C PHE A 6 1.01 16.29 3.42
N ILE A 7 0.32 16.75 2.38
CA ILE A 7 -0.23 15.88 1.35
C ILE A 7 0.93 15.60 0.40
N PHE A 8 1.57 14.45 0.58
CA PHE A 8 2.51 13.97 -0.42
C PHE A 8 1.77 13.80 -1.76
N PRO A 9 2.41 14.14 -2.89
CA PRO A 9 1.84 13.82 -4.20
C PRO A 9 1.52 12.33 -4.29
N GLN A 10 0.38 11.99 -4.89
CA GLN A 10 -0.08 10.61 -5.02
C GLN A 10 0.97 9.75 -5.73
N GLU A 11 1.71 10.31 -6.70
CA GLU A 11 2.77 9.58 -7.41
C GLU A 11 3.87 9.07 -6.47
N ILE A 12 4.19 9.82 -5.42
CA ILE A 12 5.20 9.40 -4.43
C ILE A 12 4.67 8.27 -3.57
N VAL A 13 3.39 8.34 -3.18
CA VAL A 13 2.72 7.29 -2.41
C VAL A 13 2.68 6.00 -3.21
N ASP A 14 2.32 6.09 -4.49
CA ASP A 14 2.25 4.95 -5.40
C ASP A 14 3.64 4.32 -5.59
N GLN A 15 4.68 5.14 -5.81
CA GLN A 15 6.05 4.66 -5.96
C GLN A 15 6.56 3.92 -4.72
N VAL A 16 6.24 4.40 -3.51
CA VAL A 16 6.61 3.71 -2.27
C VAL A 16 5.93 2.35 -2.17
N VAL A 17 4.65 2.27 -2.51
CA VAL A 17 3.89 1.02 -2.47
C VAL A 17 4.38 0.02 -3.52
N ASP A 18 4.69 0.50 -4.72
CA ASP A 18 5.27 -0.31 -5.79
C ASP A 18 6.61 -0.91 -5.38
N GLU A 19 7.51 -0.10 -4.80
CA GLU A 19 8.81 -0.54 -4.33
C GLU A 19 8.66 -1.63 -3.26
N ILE A 20 7.80 -1.40 -2.25
CA ILE A 20 7.53 -2.38 -1.18
C ILE A 20 6.92 -3.67 -1.77
N SER A 21 6.01 -3.55 -2.74
CA SER A 21 5.45 -4.71 -3.42
C SER A 21 6.49 -5.48 -4.23
N SER A 22 7.50 -4.80 -4.78
CA SER A 22 8.56 -5.40 -5.61
C SER A 22 9.56 -6.23 -4.79
N LEU A 23 9.74 -5.89 -3.51
CA LEU A 23 10.60 -6.63 -2.56
C LEU A 23 10.09 -8.05 -2.27
N GLY A 24 8.89 -8.41 -2.75
CA GLY A 24 8.34 -9.77 -2.68
C GLY A 24 7.72 -10.14 -1.32
N ASP A 25 7.92 -9.32 -0.28
CA ASP A 25 7.33 -9.53 1.03
C ASP A 25 5.97 -8.83 1.16
N LYS A 26 4.93 -9.50 0.63
CA LYS A 26 3.54 -9.05 0.73
C LYS A 26 3.04 -8.88 2.17
N LYS A 27 3.74 -9.43 3.17
CA LYS A 27 3.35 -9.27 4.58
C LYS A 27 3.57 -7.84 5.06
N ILE A 28 4.43 -7.06 4.41
CA ILE A 28 4.74 -5.67 4.77
C ILE A 28 3.70 -4.70 4.19
N LEU A 29 3.03 -5.07 3.08
CA LEU A 29 1.98 -4.24 2.46
C LEU A 29 0.76 -4.05 3.37
N PHE A 30 0.42 -5.05 4.20
CA PHE A 30 -0.70 -4.95 5.15
C PHE A 30 -0.46 -3.86 6.22
N PRO A 31 0.67 -3.85 6.95
CA PRO A 31 1.05 -2.75 7.82
C PRO A 31 1.04 -1.38 7.14
N VAL A 32 1.55 -1.29 5.91
CA VAL A 32 1.59 -0.05 5.13
C VAL A 32 0.18 0.47 4.85
N ALA A 33 -0.74 -0.39 4.41
CA ALA A 33 -2.13 -0.05 4.16
C ALA A 33 -2.87 0.48 5.41
N LEU A 34 -2.46 0.04 6.60
CA LEU A 34 -3.03 0.43 7.89
C LEU A 34 -2.36 1.66 8.51
N SER A 35 -1.19 2.08 8.00
CA SER A 35 -0.41 3.18 8.57
C SER A 35 -1.04 4.55 8.35
N ALA A 36 -1.58 4.80 7.15
CA ALA A 36 -2.28 6.03 6.81
C ALA A 36 -3.27 5.81 5.65
N ARG A 37 -4.31 6.65 5.60
CA ARG A 37 -5.37 6.55 4.59
C ARG A 37 -4.87 6.64 3.14
N CYS A 38 -3.81 7.40 2.89
CA CYS A 38 -3.24 7.56 1.55
C CYS A 38 -2.64 6.25 0.99
N PHE A 39 -2.15 5.36 1.85
CA PHE A 39 -1.55 4.09 1.43
C PHE A 39 -2.59 2.97 1.22
N LEU A 40 -3.81 3.12 1.73
CA LEU A 40 -4.81 2.06 1.72
C LEU A 40 -5.15 1.58 0.31
N HIS A 41 -5.57 2.50 -0.56
CA HIS A 41 -5.99 2.15 -1.93
C HIS A 41 -4.83 1.62 -2.77
N PRO A 42 -3.65 2.26 -2.80
CA PRO A 42 -2.51 1.73 -3.53
C PRO A 42 -2.11 0.34 -3.03
N ALA A 43 -1.95 0.15 -1.70
CA ALA A 43 -1.51 -1.14 -1.16
C ALA A 43 -2.50 -2.29 -1.42
N GLN A 44 -3.82 -2.02 -1.37
CA GLN A 44 -4.85 -3.01 -1.69
C GLN A 44 -4.72 -3.58 -3.10
N SER A 45 -4.40 -2.73 -4.08
CA SER A 45 -4.18 -3.16 -5.47
C SER A 45 -3.09 -4.21 -5.58
N HIS A 46 -2.06 -4.19 -4.72
CA HIS A 46 -0.98 -5.20 -4.70
C HIS A 46 -1.30 -6.42 -3.84
N ILE A 47 -1.97 -6.23 -2.71
CA ILE A 47 -2.39 -7.31 -1.81
C ILE A 47 -3.32 -8.30 -2.54
N PHE A 48 -4.32 -7.78 -3.25
CA PHE A 48 -5.34 -8.60 -3.91
C PHE A 48 -5.01 -8.96 -5.36
N ARG A 49 -3.88 -8.49 -5.92
CA ARG A 49 -3.49 -8.79 -7.31
C ARG A 49 -3.28 -10.27 -7.60
N ILE A 50 -2.78 -11.02 -6.62
CA ILE A 50 -2.52 -12.46 -6.75
C ILE A 50 -2.99 -13.11 -5.46
N ILE A 51 -4.28 -13.44 -5.43
CA ILE A 51 -4.85 -14.32 -4.40
C ILE A 51 -4.67 -15.74 -4.93
N ASN A 52 -3.72 -16.48 -4.38
CA ASN A 52 -3.62 -17.90 -4.65
C ASN A 52 -4.65 -18.62 -3.77
N LEU A 53 -5.81 -18.95 -4.35
CA LEU A 53 -6.91 -19.65 -3.69
C LEU A 53 -6.70 -21.17 -3.62
N THR A 54 -5.47 -21.69 -3.75
CA THR A 54 -5.21 -23.12 -3.50
C THR A 54 -5.59 -23.47 -2.07
N TYR A 55 -6.78 -24.03 -1.93
CA TYR A 55 -7.22 -24.80 -0.80
C TYR A 55 -6.44 -26.12 -0.78
N SER A 56 -5.73 -26.36 0.32
CA SER A 56 -5.31 -27.69 0.76
C SER A 56 -6.46 -28.39 1.47
#